data_AF-A0A833GP33-F1
#
_entry.id   AF-A0A833GP33-F1
#
_cell.length_a   1.000
_cell.length_b   1.000
_cell.length_c   1.000
_cell.angle_alpha   90.00
_cell.angle_beta   90.00
_cell.angle_gamma   90.00
#
_symmetry.space_group_name_H-M   'P 1'
#
loop_
_entity.id
_entity.type
_entity.pdbx_description
1 polymer ?
#
loop_
_entity_poly.entity_id
_entity_poly.type
_entity_poly.pdbx_seq_one_letter_code
_entity_poly.pdbx_strand_id
1 'polypeptide(L)'
;AANFGLAVTGMWFIVGFVFRRTGTTELHELSGLFERIPFLAVAFLSFGLAIVGMPGTPGFDAAHLVLEAAIDSFGALPTVAAALGNVAAAGFLLWAFQRAFLSPHRQGGHDVDRTLPMEYVVCGIALAAMLAIGFFTEPWLHLTDVASHSAAARFAR
;
A
#
# COMPACT_ATOMS: atom_id res chain seq x y z
N ALA A 1 6.75 9.58 2.22
CA ALA A 1 5.39 10.14 2.13
C ALA A 1 4.77 10.00 0.73
N ALA A 2 5.43 10.45 -0.34
CA ALA A 2 4.87 10.41 -1.71
C ALA A 2 4.49 9.00 -2.19
N ASN A 3 5.39 8.03 -2.01
CA ASN A 3 5.15 6.64 -2.41
C ASN A 3 3.99 5.99 -1.62
N PHE A 4 3.91 6.25 -0.30
CA PHE A 4 2.79 5.82 0.54
C PHE A 4 1.46 6.41 0.06
N GLY A 5 1.42 7.70 -0.26
CA GLY A 5 0.23 8.36 -0.79
C GLY A 5 -0.25 7.73 -2.10
N LEU A 6 0.66 7.48 -3.04
CA LEU A 6 0.34 6.80 -4.30
C LEU A 6 -0.20 5.38 -4.09
N ALA A 7 0.41 4.62 -3.18
CA ALA A 7 -0.04 3.27 -2.86
C ALA A 7 -1.44 3.26 -2.23
N VAL A 8 -1.72 4.18 -1.30
CA VAL A 8 -3.06 4.34 -0.71
C VAL A 8 -4.08 4.73 -1.77
N THR A 9 -3.79 5.71 -2.63
CA THR A 9 -4.69 6.12 -3.71
C THR A 9 -4.97 4.97 -4.69
N GLY A 10 -3.94 4.22 -5.09
CA GLY A 10 -4.07 3.03 -5.94
C GLY A 10 -4.97 1.97 -5.30
N MET A 11 -4.78 1.72 -4.00
CA MET A 11 -5.62 0.78 -3.26
C MET A 11 -7.08 1.25 -3.15
N TRP A 12 -7.32 2.54 -2.93
CA TRP A 12 -8.66 3.12 -2.90
C TRP A 12 -9.38 3.03 -4.25
N PHE A 13 -8.68 3.20 -5.37
CA PHE A 13 -9.28 2.98 -6.69
C PHE A 13 -9.77 1.55 -6.84
N ILE A 14 -8.98 0.56 -6.41
CA ILE A 14 -9.38 -0.84 -6.48
C ILE A 14 -10.59 -1.12 -5.59
N VAL A 15 -10.61 -0.59 -4.37
CA VAL A 15 -11.78 -0.70 -3.48
C VAL A 15 -13.02 -0.08 -4.13
N GLY A 16 -12.90 1.07 -4.81
CA GLY A 16 -13.99 1.68 -5.56
C GLY A 16 -14.48 0.82 -6.73
N PHE A 17 -13.57 0.18 -7.48
CA PHE A 17 -13.93 -0.75 -8.55
C PHE A 17 -14.62 -2.00 -8.03
N VAL A 18 -14.18 -2.54 -6.89
CA VAL A 18 -14.83 -3.66 -6.21
C VAL A 18 -16.23 -3.24 -5.76
N PHE A 19 -16.36 -2.12 -5.06
CA PHE A 19 -17.65 -1.60 -4.56
C PHE A 19 -18.66 -1.38 -5.68
N ARG A 20 -18.23 -0.89 -6.84
CA ARG A 20 -19.13 -0.73 -8.00
C ARG A 20 -19.71 -2.04 -8.53
N ARG A 21 -19.05 -3.18 -8.28
CA ARG A 21 -19.44 -4.52 -8.76
C ARG A 21 -20.19 -5.30 -7.70
N THR A 22 -19.73 -5.22 -6.45
CA THR A 22 -20.26 -5.98 -5.32
C THR A 22 -21.33 -5.20 -4.55
N GLY A 23 -21.37 -3.87 -4.66
CA GLY A 23 -22.25 -3.01 -3.86
C GLY A 23 -21.89 -2.94 -2.37
N THR A 24 -20.80 -3.60 -1.96
CA THR A 24 -20.38 -3.74 -0.56
C THR A 24 -18.85 -3.75 -0.47
N THR A 25 -18.31 -3.15 0.59
CA THR A 25 -16.90 -3.24 0.99
C THR A 25 -16.71 -4.12 2.22
N GLU A 26 -17.77 -4.77 2.69
CA GLU A 26 -17.74 -5.59 3.89
C GLU A 26 -16.98 -6.89 3.66
N LEU A 27 -15.89 -7.10 4.41
CA LEU A 27 -15.02 -8.26 4.25
C LEU A 27 -15.71 -9.60 4.50
N HIS A 28 -16.84 -9.63 5.23
CA HIS A 28 -17.60 -10.88 5.43
C HIS A 28 -18.47 -11.25 4.22
N GLU A 29 -18.76 -10.31 3.34
CA GLU A 29 -19.60 -10.50 2.14
C GLU A 29 -18.76 -10.74 0.89
N LEU A 30 -17.52 -10.24 0.90
CA LEU A 30 -16.54 -10.43 -0.18
C LEU A 30 -15.92 -11.84 -0.11
N SER A 31 -15.98 -12.58 -1.21
CA SER A 31 -15.31 -13.88 -1.37
C SER A 31 -15.06 -14.19 -2.84
N GLY A 32 -14.03 -14.98 -3.17
CA GLY A 32 -13.80 -15.49 -4.53
C GLY A 32 -13.40 -14.47 -5.60
N LEU A 33 -13.13 -13.21 -5.23
CA LEU A 33 -12.83 -12.14 -6.19
C LEU A 33 -11.59 -12.43 -7.06
N PHE A 34 -10.65 -13.25 -6.59
CA PHE A 34 -9.43 -13.56 -7.33
C PHE A 34 -9.72 -14.25 -8.68
N GLU A 35 -10.72 -15.12 -8.76
CA GLU A 35 -11.06 -15.82 -10.01
C GLU A 35 -11.69 -14.90 -11.05
N ARG A 36 -12.35 -13.81 -10.60
CA ARG A 36 -13.10 -12.87 -11.46
C ARG A 36 -12.24 -11.70 -11.91
N ILE A 37 -11.45 -11.13 -11.00
CA ILE A 37 -10.66 -9.91 -11.20
C ILE A 37 -9.20 -10.09 -10.73
N PRO A 38 -8.46 -11.09 -11.27
CA PRO A 38 -7.13 -11.46 -10.77
C PRO A 38 -6.12 -10.31 -10.83
N PHE A 39 -6.19 -9.46 -11.85
CA PHE A 39 -5.30 -8.32 -11.98
C PHE A 39 -5.49 -7.28 -10.86
N LEU A 40 -6.75 -6.95 -10.52
CA LEU A 40 -7.05 -6.04 -9.42
C LEU A 40 -6.61 -6.63 -8.07
N ALA A 41 -6.75 -7.95 -7.89
CA ALA A 41 -6.27 -8.63 -6.70
C ALA A 41 -4.75 -8.49 -6.54
N VAL A 42 -3.99 -8.76 -7.60
CA VAL A 42 -2.52 -8.62 -7.58
C VAL A 42 -2.10 -7.16 -7.37
N ALA A 43 -2.77 -6.21 -8.04
CA ALA A 43 -2.50 -4.79 -7.85
C ALA A 43 -2.81 -4.33 -6.41
N PHE A 44 -3.93 -4.78 -5.82
CA PHE A 44 -4.30 -4.48 -4.44
C PHE A 44 -3.25 -5.00 -3.46
N LEU A 45 -2.83 -6.25 -3.64
CA LEU A 45 -1.78 -6.85 -2.82
C LEU A 45 -0.47 -6.05 -2.97
N SER A 46 -0.10 -5.66 -4.19
CA SER A 46 1.12 -4.88 -4.46
C SER A 46 1.10 -3.51 -3.78
N PHE A 47 -0.01 -2.78 -3.87
CA PHE A 47 -0.18 -1.49 -3.20
C PHE A 47 -0.18 -1.65 -1.67
N GLY A 48 -0.91 -2.64 -1.15
CA GLY A 48 -0.91 -2.94 0.28
C GLY A 48 0.49 -3.27 0.79
N LEU A 49 1.25 -4.04 0.02
CA LEU A 49 2.60 -4.43 0.39
C LEU A 49 3.55 -3.22 0.44
N ALA A 50 3.39 -2.29 -0.48
CA ALA A 50 4.11 -1.01 -0.48
C ALA A 50 3.71 -0.12 0.71
N ILE A 51 2.47 -0.19 1.20
CA ILE A 51 2.01 0.55 2.38
C ILE A 51 2.68 0.04 3.66
N VAL A 52 2.78 -1.29 3.79
CA VAL A 52 3.38 -1.97 4.94
C VAL A 52 4.92 -1.93 4.88
N GLY A 53 5.50 -1.62 3.73
CA GLY A 53 6.94 -1.54 3.55
C GLY A 53 7.60 -2.92 3.70
N MET A 54 7.05 -3.94 3.04
CA MET A 54 7.66 -5.28 3.02
C MET A 54 8.99 -5.23 2.24
N PRO A 55 10.03 -6.01 2.63
CA PRO A 55 11.31 -6.00 1.94
C PRO A 55 11.13 -6.34 0.45
N GLY A 56 11.73 -5.54 -0.41
CA GLY A 56 11.55 -5.62 -1.87
C GLY A 56 10.43 -4.73 -2.42
N THR A 57 9.72 -3.97 -1.57
CA THR A 57 8.80 -2.93 -2.03
C THR A 57 9.38 -1.52 -1.90
N PRO A 58 8.95 -0.58 -2.76
CA PRO A 58 9.21 0.86 -2.62
C PRO A 58 8.97 1.47 -1.22
N GLY A 59 8.12 0.83 -0.41
CA GLY A 59 7.80 1.32 0.94
C GLY A 59 8.83 0.93 2.01
N PHE A 60 9.68 -0.06 1.74
CA PHE A 60 10.66 -0.57 2.71
C PHE A 60 11.72 0.47 3.05
N ASP A 61 12.27 1.16 2.05
CA ASP A 61 13.29 2.20 2.27
C ASP A 61 12.76 3.33 3.15
N ALA A 62 11.50 3.72 2.96
CA ALA A 62 10.85 4.73 3.79
C ALA A 62 10.69 4.24 5.24
N ALA A 63 10.29 2.99 5.45
CA ALA A 63 10.20 2.40 6.79
C ALA A 63 11.57 2.29 7.47
N HIS A 64 12.62 1.97 6.70
CA HIS A 64 13.99 1.88 7.19
C HIS A 64 14.51 3.23 7.69
N LEU A 65 14.40 4.28 6.87
CA LEU A 65 14.83 5.64 7.24
C LEU A 65 14.06 6.18 8.46
N VAL A 66 12.77 5.86 8.57
CA VAL A 66 11.97 6.24 9.75
C VAL A 66 12.44 5.50 10.99
N LEU A 67 12.80 4.22 10.87
CA LEU A 67 13.28 3.42 11.99
C LEU A 67 14.66 3.91 12.46
N GLU A 68 15.56 4.23 11.52
CA GLU A 68 16.88 4.80 11.80
C GLU A 68 16.75 6.15 12.53
N ALA A 69 15.94 7.07 12.00
CA ALA A 69 15.67 8.35 12.64
C ALA A 69 15.01 8.20 14.04
N ALA A 70 14.14 7.21 14.21
CA ALA A 70 13.48 6.93 15.49
C ALA A 70 14.45 6.39 16.54
N ILE A 71 15.39 5.53 16.14
CA ILE A 71 16.44 5.02 17.03
C ILE A 71 17.32 6.18 17.51
N ASP A 72 17.76 7.04 16.59
CA ASP A 72 18.65 8.16 16.88
C ASP A 72 17.98 9.23 17.76
N SER A 73 16.68 9.51 17.53
CA SER A 73 15.98 10.59 18.25
C SER A 73 15.29 10.15 19.54
N PHE A 74 14.78 8.92 19.62
CA PHE A 74 13.89 8.48 20.70
C PHE A 74 14.32 7.17 21.40
N GLY A 75 15.36 6.50 20.92
CA GLY A 75 15.90 5.26 21.50
C GLY A 75 15.15 3.97 21.10
N ALA A 76 15.59 2.84 21.65
CA ALA A 76 15.19 1.51 21.18
C ALA A 76 13.73 1.11 21.53
N LEU A 77 13.20 1.54 22.67
CA LEU A 77 11.84 1.21 23.13
C LEU A 77 10.72 1.67 22.17
N PRO A 78 10.65 2.96 21.78
CA PRO A 78 9.63 3.43 20.84
C PRO A 78 9.80 2.84 19.43
N THR A 79 11.05 2.57 19.04
CA THR A 79 11.39 1.89 17.79
C THR A 79 10.79 0.49 17.71
N VAL A 80 10.90 -0.30 18.79
CA VAL A 80 10.30 -1.65 18.85
C VAL A 80 8.77 -1.59 18.78
N ALA A 81 8.14 -0.61 19.44
CA ALA A 81 6.70 -0.42 19.35
C ALA A 81 6.24 -0.08 17.93
N ALA A 82 6.98 0.78 17.22
CA ALA A 82 6.71 1.10 15.81
C ALA A 82 6.86 -0.14 14.90
N ALA A 83 7.90 -0.95 15.11
CA ALA A 83 8.11 -2.19 14.36
C ALA A 83 6.96 -3.19 14.57
N LEU A 84 6.49 -3.37 15.82
CA LEU A 84 5.35 -4.22 16.12
C LEU A 84 4.06 -3.73 15.46
N GLY A 85 3.83 -2.41 15.42
CA GLY A 85 2.71 -1.81 14.69
C GLY A 85 2.75 -2.15 13.19
N ASN A 86 3.95 -2.13 12.59
CA ASN A 86 4.11 -2.49 11.18
C ASN A 86 3.81 -3.98 10.91
N VAL A 87 4.26 -4.87 11.81
CA VAL A 87 3.94 -6.31 11.74
C VAL A 87 2.43 -6.56 11.84
N ALA A 88 1.76 -5.86 12.75
CA ALA A 88 0.29 -5.94 12.88
C ALA A 88 -0.42 -5.46 11.60
N ALA A 89 0.05 -4.38 10.99
CA ALA A 89 -0.47 -3.89 9.71
C ALA A 89 -0.29 -4.90 8.57
N ALA A 90 0.87 -5.56 8.50
CA ALA A 90 1.14 -6.64 7.55
C ALA A 90 0.16 -7.82 7.73
N GLY A 91 -0.03 -8.25 8.97
CA GLY A 91 -0.96 -9.33 9.31
C GLY A 91 -2.40 -8.99 8.91
N PHE A 92 -2.85 -7.77 9.20
CA PHE A 92 -4.18 -7.31 8.81
C PHE A 92 -4.36 -7.28 7.29
N LEU A 93 -3.37 -6.78 6.54
CA LEU A 93 -3.44 -6.73 5.07
C LEU A 93 -3.58 -8.13 4.47
N LEU A 94 -2.75 -9.08 4.90
CA LEU A 94 -2.79 -10.45 4.38
C LEU A 94 -4.09 -11.15 4.76
N TRP A 95 -4.56 -10.96 5.99
CA TRP A 95 -5.84 -11.47 6.44
C TRP A 95 -7.01 -10.91 5.62
N ALA A 96 -7.01 -9.60 5.36
CA ALA A 96 -8.02 -8.93 4.53
C ALA A 96 -7.98 -9.45 3.08
N PHE A 97 -6.79 -9.59 2.52
CA PHE A 97 -6.60 -10.11 1.17
C PHE A 97 -7.08 -11.55 1.03
N GLN A 98 -6.71 -12.42 1.98
CA GLN A 98 -7.18 -13.80 2.01
C GLN A 98 -8.70 -13.86 2.06
N ARG A 99 -9.31 -13.07 2.94
CA ARG A 99 -10.75 -13.12 3.15
C ARG A 99 -11.53 -12.62 1.94
N ALA A 100 -11.13 -11.48 1.36
CA ALA A 100 -11.82 -10.88 0.22
C ALA A 100 -11.55 -11.61 -1.10
N PHE A 101 -10.30 -11.98 -1.40
CA PHE A 101 -9.91 -12.48 -2.71
C PHE A 101 -9.79 -14.00 -2.79
N LEU A 102 -9.25 -14.65 -1.76
CA LEU A 102 -8.90 -16.09 -1.78
C LEU A 102 -9.95 -17.01 -1.14
N SER A 103 -10.90 -16.48 -0.35
CA SER A 103 -11.96 -17.29 0.26
C SER A 103 -12.79 -18.01 -0.80
N PRO A 104 -13.22 -19.26 -0.55
CA PRO A 104 -14.11 -19.99 -1.46
C PRO A 104 -15.38 -19.19 -1.74
N HIS A 105 -15.83 -19.23 -3.00
CA HIS A 105 -17.07 -18.59 -3.44
C HIS A 105 -18.26 -19.02 -2.56
N ARG A 106 -18.93 -18.05 -1.93
CA ARG A 106 -20.23 -18.31 -1.28
C ARG A 106 -21.30 -18.51 -2.36
N GLN A 107 -22.11 -19.56 -2.22
CA GLN A 107 -23.25 -19.80 -3.09
C GLN A 107 -24.24 -18.63 -2.94
N GLY A 108 -24.50 -17.91 -4.05
CA GLY A 108 -25.27 -16.65 -4.05
C GLY A 108 -24.42 -15.36 -4.15
N GLY A 109 -23.11 -15.48 -4.41
CA GLY A 109 -22.23 -14.33 -4.58
C GLY A 109 -22.64 -13.40 -5.73
N HIS A 110 -22.32 -12.11 -5.56
CA HIS A 110 -22.55 -11.06 -6.55
C HIS A 110 -21.96 -11.45 -7.91
N ASP A 111 -22.70 -11.18 -8.99
CA ASP A 111 -22.17 -11.36 -10.34
C ASP A 111 -21.13 -10.27 -10.60
N VAL A 112 -19.85 -10.63 -10.41
CA VAL A 112 -18.74 -9.71 -10.61
C VAL A 112 -18.37 -9.75 -12.09
N ASP A 113 -18.68 -8.65 -12.78
CA ASP A 113 -18.25 -8.43 -14.16
C ASP A 113 -16.72 -8.59 -14.32
N ARG A 114 -16.26 -8.82 -15.55
CA ARG A 114 -14.81 -8.85 -15.84
C ARG A 114 -14.18 -7.47 -15.69
N THR A 115 -12.87 -7.47 -15.49
CA THR A 115 -12.05 -6.25 -15.40
C THR A 115 -12.17 -5.41 -16.67
N LEU A 116 -12.46 -4.11 -16.53
CA LEU A 116 -12.60 -3.21 -17.66
C LEU A 116 -11.23 -2.72 -18.14
N PRO A 117 -11.05 -2.41 -19.45
CA PRO A 117 -9.79 -1.88 -19.98
C PRO A 117 -9.30 -0.62 -19.25
N MET A 118 -10.24 0.25 -18.85
CA MET A 118 -9.92 1.46 -18.09
C MET A 118 -9.29 1.14 -16.71
N GLU A 119 -9.74 0.09 -16.04
CA GLU A 119 -9.21 -0.30 -14.72
C GLU A 119 -7.77 -0.81 -14.85
N TYR A 120 -7.47 -1.54 -15.94
CA TYR A 120 -6.09 -1.92 -16.25
C TYR A 120 -5.19 -0.72 -16.45
N VAL A 121 -5.66 0.30 -17.17
CA VAL A 121 -4.88 1.53 -17.42
C VAL A 121 -4.66 2.30 -16.12
N VAL A 122 -5.71 2.53 -15.33
CA VAL A 122 -5.62 3.31 -14.08
C VAL A 122 -4.72 2.61 -13.07
N CYS A 123 -4.98 1.33 -12.77
CA CYS A 123 -4.17 0.57 -11.82
C CYS A 123 -2.76 0.34 -12.36
N GLY A 124 -2.60 0.10 -13.66
CA GLY A 124 -1.30 -0.10 -14.30
C GLY A 124 -0.43 1.15 -14.23
N ILE A 125 -0.98 2.34 -14.52
CA ILE A 125 -0.26 3.61 -14.40
C ILE A 125 0.10 3.88 -12.93
N ALA A 126 -0.83 3.69 -12.00
CA ALA A 126 -0.56 3.90 -10.58
C ALA A 126 0.52 2.95 -10.05
N LEU A 127 0.49 1.68 -10.46
CA LEU A 127 1.48 0.68 -10.09
C LEU A 127 2.85 0.98 -10.72
N ALA A 128 2.88 1.38 -11.99
CA ALA A 128 4.11 1.80 -12.66
C ALA A 128 4.71 3.05 -12.01
N ALA A 129 3.89 4.05 -11.65
CA ALA A 129 4.35 5.25 -10.96
C ALA A 129 4.92 4.92 -9.57
N MET A 130 4.23 4.07 -8.80
CA MET A 130 4.70 3.59 -7.51
C MET A 130 6.06 2.87 -7.64
N LEU A 131 6.19 1.96 -8.61
CA LEU A 131 7.44 1.24 -8.85
C LEU A 131 8.54 2.18 -9.33
N ALA A 132 8.26 3.09 -10.25
CA ALA A 132 9.25 4.06 -10.74
C ALA A 132 9.78 4.94 -9.61
N ILE A 133 8.90 5.49 -8.78
CA ILE A 133 9.31 6.33 -7.64
C ILE A 133 10.08 5.51 -6.60
N GLY A 134 9.72 4.24 -6.42
CA GLY A 134 10.38 3.35 -5.47
C GLY A 134 11.73 2.79 -5.90
N PHE A 135 11.94 2.55 -7.19
CA PHE A 135 13.23 2.10 -7.70
C PHE A 135 14.20 3.26 -7.92
N PHE A 136 13.68 4.44 -8.28
CA PHE A 136 14.46 5.66 -8.46
C PHE A 136 14.34 6.57 -7.24
N THR A 137 14.72 6.08 -6.05
CA THR A 137 14.60 6.82 -4.78
C THR A 137 15.64 7.96 -4.65
N GLU A 138 16.84 7.78 -5.22
CA GLU A 138 17.98 8.72 -5.17
C GLU A 138 17.64 10.19 -5.50
N PRO A 139 16.99 10.50 -6.65
CA PRO A 139 16.62 11.89 -6.98
C PRO A 139 15.63 12.50 -5.99
N TRP A 140 14.70 11.69 -5.46
CA TRP A 140 13.70 12.15 -4.51
C TRP A 140 14.31 12.44 -3.15
N LEU A 141 15.25 11.60 -2.70
CA LEU A 141 15.99 11.81 -1.45
C LEU A 141 16.77 13.12 -1.48
N HIS A 142 17.50 13.39 -2.55
CA HIS A 142 18.24 14.64 -2.71
C HIS A 142 17.36 15.89 -2.64
N LEU A 143 16.17 15.86 -3.26
CA LEU A 143 15.22 16.97 -3.18
C LEU A 143 14.66 17.16 -1.76
N THR A 144 14.32 16.07 -1.08
CA THR A 144 13.85 16.15 0.31
C THR A 144 14.93 16.57 1.28
N ASP A 145 16.18 16.14 1.09
CA ASP A 145 17.27 16.47 2.02
C ASP A 145 17.60 17.98 2.00
N VAL A 146 17.66 18.58 0.81
CA VAL A 146 17.84 20.03 0.64
C VAL A 146 16.69 20.83 1.29
N ALA A 147 15.45 20.36 1.15
CA ALA A 147 14.29 20.98 1.77
C ALA A 147 14.28 20.80 3.31
N SER A 148 14.74 19.65 3.80
CA SER A 148 14.77 19.32 5.23
C SER A 148 15.83 20.14 5.95
N HIS A 149 17.04 20.23 5.39
CA HIS A 149 18.14 21.03 5.94
C HIS A 149 17.79 22.52 6.00
N SER A 150 17.14 23.06 4.97
CA SER A 150 16.71 24.46 4.95
C SER A 150 15.58 24.77 5.94
N ALA A 151 14.70 23.81 6.22
CA ALA A 151 13.66 23.93 7.25
C ALA A 151 14.21 23.74 8.68
N ALA A 152 15.11 22.78 8.90
CA ALA A 152 15.74 22.53 10.20
C ALA A 152 16.58 23.73 10.65
N ALA A 153 17.27 24.40 9.72
CA ALA A 153 18.01 25.63 10.00
C ALA A 153 17.13 26.79 10.53
N ARG A 154 15.81 26.77 10.31
CA ARG A 154 14.87 27.76 10.85
C ARG A 154 14.42 27.47 12.29
N PHE A 155 14.46 26.21 12.72
CA PHE A 155 14.09 25.79 14.09
C PHE A 155 15.29 25.67 15.03
N ALA A 156 16.52 25.76 14.51
CA ALA A 156 17.76 25.81 15.30
C ALA A 156 18.10 27.21 15.86
N ARG A 157 17.12 28.12 15.97
CA ARG A 157 17.25 29.41 16.67
C ARG A 157 16.47 29.39 17.98
#